data_AF-A0A1Q3MXD5-F1
#
_entry.id   AF-A0A1Q3MXD5-F1
#
_cell.length_a   1.000
_cell.length_b   1.000
_cell.length_c   1.000
_cell.angle_alpha   90.00
_cell.angle_beta   90.00
_cell.angle_gamma   90.00
#
_symmetry.space_group_name_H-M   'P 1'
#
loop_
_entity.id
_entity.type
_entity.pdbx_description
1 polymer ?
#
loop_
_entity_poly.entity_id
_entity_poly.type
_entity_poly.pdbx_seq_one_letter_code
_entity_poly.pdbx_strand_id
1 'polypeptide(L)'
;MVFDFQYVFFFEANLCAVLATIIEILEQQGKNVSFKNFNRAVETILRKNGFLMTYGYAPIHDRYDTAIKYQRFNPRVREDDNHFENYIQSQLLNKSDFPSHSKLLGKNITLRIFELYENARTHGLCNFIHACGQYFPKKEEKPLNITIVDTGRNFQENVNSFLKREVDAHEAIEWAMQQGNTTKTGDYPGGLGLDLIFQFIQHNKGKIQIISADGFWEWHRGVTTKNNLNYYFPGTIANLRFNLNDDSHYSLSSEVNDLENIF
;
A
#
# COMPACT_ATOMS: atom_id res chain seq x y z
N MET A 1 -21.73 13.45 10.10
CA MET A 1 -20.44 14.15 10.14
C MET A 1 -20.13 14.67 8.76
N VAL A 2 -19.61 15.89 8.66
CA VAL A 2 -19.34 16.54 7.37
C VAL A 2 -17.85 16.81 7.27
N PHE A 3 -17.19 16.26 6.25
CA PHE A 3 -15.82 16.64 5.90
C PHE A 3 -15.86 17.91 5.04
N ASP A 4 -15.26 18.97 5.54
CA ASP A 4 -15.17 20.26 4.86
C ASP A 4 -13.80 20.40 4.18
N PHE A 5 -13.80 20.45 2.86
CA PHE A 5 -12.58 20.53 2.04
C PHE A 5 -12.23 21.98 1.64
N GLN A 6 -12.86 23.00 2.25
CA GLN A 6 -12.67 24.41 1.89
C GLN A 6 -11.19 24.85 1.83
N TYR A 7 -10.36 24.31 2.73
CA TYR A 7 -8.93 24.65 2.82
C TYR A 7 -8.00 23.57 2.26
N VAL A 8 -8.55 22.56 1.59
CA VAL A 8 -7.79 21.47 0.97
C VAL A 8 -7.62 21.80 -0.51
N PHE A 9 -6.48 22.40 -0.85
CA PHE A 9 -6.13 22.77 -2.23
C PHE A 9 -5.43 21.65 -3.00
N PHE A 10 -4.88 20.68 -2.28
CA PHE A 10 -4.20 19.53 -2.84
C PHE A 10 -4.48 18.30 -1.97
N PHE A 11 -4.71 17.17 -2.63
CA PHE A 11 -4.92 15.88 -1.98
C PHE A 11 -4.39 14.80 -2.92
N GLU A 12 -3.43 14.01 -2.47
CA GLU A 12 -2.92 12.91 -3.28
C GLU A 12 -3.95 11.77 -3.35
N ALA A 13 -4.19 11.25 -4.54
CA ALA A 13 -5.24 10.24 -4.77
C ALA A 13 -4.97 8.93 -4.02
N ASN A 14 -3.72 8.62 -3.67
CA ASN A 14 -3.37 7.46 -2.85
C ASN A 14 -3.81 7.61 -1.38
N LEU A 15 -3.95 8.84 -0.87
CA LEU A 15 -4.45 9.10 0.48
C LEU A 15 -5.95 8.82 0.63
N CYS A 16 -6.66 8.54 -0.47
CA CYS A 16 -8.06 8.11 -0.40
C CYS A 16 -8.22 6.81 0.36
N ALA A 17 -7.23 5.91 0.33
CA ALA A 17 -7.29 4.68 1.11
C ALA A 17 -7.35 4.99 2.61
N VAL A 18 -6.53 5.95 3.08
CA VAL A 18 -6.54 6.41 4.47
C VAL A 18 -7.86 7.10 4.81
N LEU A 19 -8.34 8.00 3.94
CA LEU A 19 -9.63 8.68 4.15
C LEU A 19 -10.79 7.69 4.20
N ALA A 20 -10.80 6.70 3.30
CA ALA A 20 -11.82 5.65 3.26
C ALA A 20 -11.84 4.81 4.54
N THR A 21 -10.66 4.46 5.07
CA THR A 21 -10.57 3.75 6.35
C THR A 21 -11.08 4.59 7.52
N ILE A 22 -10.77 5.89 7.55
CA ILE A 22 -11.32 6.80 8.56
C ILE A 22 -12.85 6.83 8.47
N ILE A 23 -13.40 6.95 7.26
CA ILE A 23 -14.84 6.97 7.01
C ILE A 23 -15.49 5.66 7.45
N GLU A 24 -14.87 4.52 7.13
CA GLU A 24 -15.36 3.22 7.57
C GLU A 24 -15.45 3.13 9.10
N ILE A 25 -14.42 3.56 9.84
CA ILE A 25 -14.44 3.59 11.31
C ILE A 25 -15.62 4.43 11.83
N LEU A 26 -15.89 5.57 11.20
CA LEU A 26 -16.98 6.46 11.58
C LEU A 26 -18.36 5.86 11.26
N GLU A 27 -18.50 5.22 10.11
CA GLU A 27 -19.72 4.53 9.69
C GLU A 27 -20.03 3.34 10.62
N GLN A 28 -19.01 2.59 11.05
CA GLN A 28 -19.14 1.53 12.07
C GLN A 28 -19.62 2.07 13.42
N GLN A 29 -19.30 3.34 13.73
CA GLN A 29 -19.83 4.06 14.91
C GLN A 29 -21.22 4.69 14.68
N GLY A 30 -21.89 4.34 13.58
CA GLY A 30 -23.22 4.84 13.23
C GLY A 30 -23.24 6.29 12.75
N LYS A 31 -22.09 6.85 12.31
CA LYS A 31 -22.03 8.20 11.76
C LYS A 31 -22.25 8.18 10.26
N ASN A 32 -23.22 8.96 9.79
CA ASN A 32 -23.36 9.24 8.36
C ASN A 32 -22.28 10.24 7.92
N VAL A 33 -21.58 9.95 6.83
CA VAL A 33 -20.54 10.83 6.28
C VAL A 33 -21.05 11.57 5.04
N SER A 34 -20.72 12.86 4.95
CA SER A 34 -20.90 13.66 3.74
C SER A 34 -19.73 14.62 3.53
N PHE A 35 -19.62 15.15 2.31
CA PHE A 35 -18.55 16.05 1.89
C PHE A 35 -19.10 17.39 1.44
N LYS A 36 -18.38 18.47 1.70
CA LYS A 36 -18.68 19.81 1.16
C LYS A 36 -17.43 20.59 0.81
N ASN A 37 -17.63 21.66 0.03
CA ASN A 37 -16.61 22.66 -0.30
C ASN A 37 -15.32 22.10 -0.91
N PHE A 38 -15.43 21.10 -1.79
CA PHE A 38 -14.24 20.63 -2.50
C PHE A 38 -13.64 21.76 -3.34
N ASN A 39 -12.32 21.90 -3.26
CA ASN A 39 -11.58 22.53 -4.33
C ASN A 39 -11.72 21.68 -5.61
N ARG A 40 -11.90 22.33 -6.76
CA ARG A 40 -12.08 21.65 -8.06
C ARG A 40 -10.98 20.64 -8.38
N ALA A 41 -9.72 20.94 -8.06
CA ALA A 41 -8.59 20.04 -8.32
C ALA A 41 -8.69 18.75 -7.49
N VAL A 42 -9.06 18.89 -6.21
CA VAL A 42 -9.27 17.77 -5.28
C VAL A 42 -10.47 16.93 -5.71
N GLU A 43 -11.63 17.56 -5.95
CA GLU A 43 -12.80 16.83 -6.44
C GLU A 43 -12.48 16.04 -7.72
N THR A 44 -11.75 16.68 -8.65
CA THR A 44 -11.41 16.06 -9.93
C THR A 44 -10.57 14.80 -9.73
N ILE A 45 -9.53 14.85 -8.91
CA ILE A 45 -8.66 13.68 -8.71
C ILE A 45 -9.38 12.55 -7.95
N LEU A 46 -10.22 12.90 -6.97
CA LEU A 46 -11.03 11.94 -6.21
C LEU A 46 -12.20 11.33 -7.02
N ARG A 47 -12.64 11.99 -8.09
CA ARG A 47 -13.60 11.44 -9.06
C ARG A 47 -12.91 10.59 -10.12
N LYS A 48 -11.68 10.95 -10.51
CA LYS A 48 -10.86 10.18 -11.45
C LYS A 48 -10.45 8.83 -10.89
N ASN A 49 -10.04 8.77 -9.62
CA ASN A 49 -9.72 7.48 -8.99
C ASN A 49 -10.98 6.68 -8.59
N GLY A 50 -12.18 7.24 -8.75
CA GLY A 50 -13.45 6.57 -8.46
C GLY A 50 -13.91 6.63 -7.00
N PHE A 51 -13.14 7.23 -6.08
CA PHE A 51 -13.51 7.30 -4.66
C PHE A 51 -14.85 8.02 -4.44
N LEU A 52 -15.06 9.20 -5.04
CA LEU A 52 -16.30 9.95 -4.82
C LEU A 52 -17.54 9.36 -5.49
N MET A 53 -17.38 8.34 -6.36
CA MET A 53 -18.53 7.68 -6.99
C MET A 53 -19.39 6.94 -5.98
N THR A 54 -18.79 6.39 -4.91
CA THR A 54 -19.53 5.74 -3.82
C THR A 54 -20.38 6.72 -3.01
N TYR A 55 -20.18 8.03 -3.21
CA TYR A 55 -20.91 9.11 -2.54
C TYR A 55 -21.78 9.93 -3.51
N GLY A 56 -22.10 9.37 -4.68
CA GLY A 56 -23.05 9.95 -5.63
C GLY A 56 -22.47 10.96 -6.61
N TYR A 57 -21.15 11.14 -6.67
CA TYR A 57 -20.52 12.01 -7.66
C TYR A 57 -20.36 11.27 -9.00
N ALA A 58 -20.60 11.99 -10.10
CA ALA A 58 -20.44 11.41 -11.44
C ALA A 58 -18.95 11.09 -11.75
N PRO A 59 -18.64 10.03 -12.49
CA PRO A 59 -17.26 9.70 -12.85
C PRO A 59 -16.59 10.79 -13.68
N ILE A 60 -15.26 10.86 -13.61
CA ILE A 60 -14.43 11.64 -14.55
C ILE A 60 -13.43 10.69 -15.18
N HIS A 61 -13.37 10.68 -16.52
CA HIS A 61 -12.40 9.87 -17.25
C HIS A 61 -10.97 10.41 -17.04
N ASP A 62 -10.06 9.55 -16.57
CA ASP A 62 -8.66 9.94 -16.41
C ASP A 62 -7.85 9.73 -17.70
N ARG A 63 -7.79 10.78 -18.52
CA ARG A 63 -7.09 10.75 -19.83
C ARG A 63 -5.60 10.46 -19.75
N TYR A 64 -4.96 10.69 -18.60
CA TYR A 64 -3.51 10.57 -18.43
C TYR A 64 -3.11 9.39 -17.56
N ASP A 65 -4.06 8.56 -17.14
CA ASP A 65 -3.84 7.37 -16.31
C ASP A 65 -2.95 7.64 -15.06
N THR A 66 -3.19 8.82 -14.47
CA THR A 66 -2.52 9.37 -13.29
C THR A 66 -3.13 8.88 -11.98
N ALA A 67 -4.38 8.43 -12.01
CA ALA A 67 -5.10 7.93 -10.86
C ALA A 67 -5.15 6.40 -10.90
N ILE A 68 -4.61 5.76 -9.87
CA ILE A 68 -4.81 4.32 -9.64
C ILE A 68 -6.14 4.18 -8.91
N LYS A 69 -7.05 3.38 -9.47
CA LYS A 69 -8.44 3.31 -9.01
C LYS A 69 -8.52 2.93 -7.54
N TYR A 70 -9.39 3.60 -6.81
CA TYR A 70 -9.77 3.21 -5.47
C TYR A 70 -10.56 1.91 -5.50
N GLN A 71 -10.14 0.98 -4.67
CA GLN A 71 -10.77 -0.31 -4.46
C GLN A 71 -10.88 -0.59 -2.96
N ARG A 72 -11.94 -1.32 -2.60
CA ARG A 72 -12.17 -1.83 -1.26
C ARG A 72 -12.36 -3.34 -1.38
N PHE A 73 -11.56 -4.09 -0.64
CA PHE A 73 -11.55 -5.55 -0.66
C PHE A 73 -12.01 -6.08 0.70
N ASN A 74 -12.81 -7.14 0.71
CA ASN A 74 -13.21 -7.83 1.92
C ASN A 74 -12.31 -9.06 2.12
N PRO A 75 -11.37 -9.04 3.09
CA PRO A 75 -10.43 -10.15 3.30
C PRO A 75 -11.08 -11.46 3.77
N ARG A 76 -12.40 -11.45 4.03
CA ARG A 76 -13.16 -12.66 4.39
C ARG A 76 -13.80 -13.34 3.16
N VAL A 77 -13.76 -12.71 1.99
CA VAL A 77 -14.33 -13.21 0.73
C VAL A 77 -13.19 -13.74 -0.15
N ARG A 78 -13.20 -15.04 -0.46
CA ARG A 78 -12.10 -15.68 -1.21
C ARG A 78 -11.92 -15.12 -2.61
N GLU A 79 -13.03 -14.69 -3.24
CA GLU A 79 -13.01 -14.07 -4.56
C GLU A 79 -12.20 -12.76 -4.56
N ASP A 80 -12.16 -12.05 -3.43
CA ASP A 80 -11.42 -10.80 -3.31
C ASP A 80 -9.90 -10.99 -3.25
N ASP A 81 -9.42 -12.20 -2.93
CA ASP A 81 -7.99 -12.53 -3.02
C ASP A 81 -7.53 -12.42 -4.50
N ASN A 82 -8.29 -13.03 -5.41
CA ASN A 82 -8.03 -12.94 -6.85
C ASN A 82 -8.24 -11.50 -7.37
N HIS A 83 -9.24 -10.78 -6.86
CA HIS A 83 -9.45 -9.39 -7.25
C HIS A 83 -8.29 -8.49 -6.83
N PHE A 84 -7.72 -8.70 -5.64
CA PHE A 84 -6.58 -7.94 -5.15
C PHE A 84 -5.33 -8.22 -5.98
N GLU A 85 -5.02 -9.48 -6.27
CA GLU A 85 -3.88 -9.83 -7.14
C GLU A 85 -4.03 -9.21 -8.54
N ASN A 86 -5.21 -9.33 -9.15
CA ASN A 86 -5.51 -8.72 -10.44
C ASN A 86 -5.44 -7.19 -10.41
N TYR A 87 -5.81 -6.59 -9.27
CA TYR A 87 -5.67 -5.15 -9.05
C TYR A 87 -4.20 -4.73 -9.07
N ILE A 88 -3.32 -5.40 -8.33
CA ILE A 88 -1.88 -5.12 -8.35
C ILE A 88 -1.29 -5.32 -9.75
N GLN A 89 -1.65 -6.41 -10.43
CA GLN A 89 -1.17 -6.65 -11.79
C GLN A 89 -1.62 -5.53 -12.75
N SER A 90 -2.92 -5.23 -12.81
CA SER A 90 -3.47 -4.29 -13.78
C SER A 90 -3.20 -2.81 -13.48
N GLN A 91 -3.14 -2.42 -12.19
CA GLN A 91 -2.99 -1.02 -11.78
C GLN A 91 -1.55 -0.64 -11.40
N LEU A 92 -0.63 -1.60 -11.28
CA LEU A 92 0.76 -1.34 -10.95
C LEU A 92 1.70 -1.94 -12.01
N LEU A 93 1.78 -3.28 -12.07
CA LEU A 93 2.84 -3.96 -12.82
C LEU A 93 2.69 -3.91 -14.34
N ASN A 94 1.45 -3.90 -14.84
CA ASN A 94 1.16 -3.87 -16.28
C ASN A 94 1.11 -2.45 -16.86
N LYS A 95 1.40 -1.41 -16.07
CA LYS A 95 1.49 -0.05 -16.61
C LYS A 95 2.74 0.06 -17.50
N SER A 96 2.60 0.68 -18.67
CA SER A 96 3.69 0.84 -19.64
C SER A 96 4.93 1.51 -19.06
N ASP A 97 4.72 2.43 -18.13
CA ASP A 97 5.77 3.23 -17.51
C ASP A 97 6.37 2.53 -16.27
N PHE A 98 5.79 1.41 -15.82
CA PHE A 98 6.35 0.65 -14.70
C PHE A 98 7.69 0.04 -15.14
N PRO A 99 8.73 0.01 -14.26
CA PRO A 99 10.04 -0.49 -14.64
C PRO A 99 9.97 -1.90 -15.25
N SER A 100 10.76 -2.10 -16.30
CA SER A 100 10.78 -3.37 -17.02
C SER A 100 11.20 -4.51 -16.08
N HIS A 101 10.51 -5.63 -16.12
CA HIS A 101 10.80 -6.76 -15.23
C HIS A 101 10.43 -8.12 -15.85
N SER A 102 11.05 -9.18 -15.37
CA SER A 102 10.72 -10.55 -15.76
C SER A 102 9.34 -10.95 -15.26
N LYS A 103 8.69 -11.89 -15.96
CA LYS A 103 7.39 -12.42 -15.56
C LYS A 103 7.43 -13.06 -14.17
N LEU A 104 8.52 -13.74 -13.82
CA LEU A 104 8.67 -14.40 -12.52
C LEU A 104 8.87 -13.38 -11.40
N LEU A 105 9.67 -12.32 -11.62
CA LEU A 105 9.81 -11.23 -10.67
C LEU A 105 8.47 -10.54 -10.44
N GLY A 106 7.73 -10.22 -11.50
CA GLY A 106 6.39 -9.59 -11.40
C GLY A 106 5.42 -10.42 -10.57
N LYS A 107 5.38 -11.74 -10.80
CA LYS A 107 4.59 -12.68 -9.96
C LYS A 107 5.01 -12.62 -8.50
N ASN A 108 6.32 -12.63 -8.22
CA ASN A 108 6.80 -12.57 -6.84
C ASN A 108 6.46 -11.23 -6.20
N ILE A 109 6.65 -10.09 -6.88
CA ILE A 109 6.25 -8.77 -6.36
C ILE A 109 4.76 -8.76 -5.97
N THR A 110 3.88 -9.30 -6.80
CA THR A 110 2.45 -9.42 -6.44
C THR A 110 2.23 -10.25 -5.19
N LEU A 111 2.87 -11.42 -5.08
CA LEU A 111 2.77 -12.26 -3.87
C LEU A 111 3.25 -11.51 -2.61
N ARG A 112 4.29 -10.69 -2.73
CA ARG A 112 4.82 -9.91 -1.60
C ARG A 112 3.92 -8.75 -1.18
N ILE A 113 3.28 -8.11 -2.14
CA ILE A 113 2.25 -7.10 -1.82
C ILE A 113 1.00 -7.77 -1.24
N PHE A 114 0.65 -8.97 -1.71
CA PHE A 114 -0.44 -9.78 -1.16
C PHE A 114 -0.18 -10.19 0.30
N GLU A 115 1.07 -10.31 0.74
CA GLU A 115 1.37 -10.57 2.16
C GLU A 115 0.94 -9.41 3.08
N LEU A 116 0.95 -8.16 2.61
CA LEU A 116 0.37 -7.03 3.36
C LEU A 116 -1.14 -7.22 3.55
N TYR A 117 -1.83 -7.69 2.51
CA TYR A 117 -3.25 -8.04 2.55
C TYR A 117 -3.53 -9.21 3.52
N GLU A 118 -2.68 -10.23 3.52
CA GLU A 118 -2.80 -11.38 4.44
C GLU A 118 -2.58 -11.02 5.91
N ASN A 119 -1.68 -10.09 6.21
CA ASN A 119 -1.43 -9.62 7.57
C ASN A 119 -2.66 -8.92 8.16
N ALA A 120 -3.41 -8.19 7.33
CA ALA A 120 -4.68 -7.59 7.73
C ALA A 120 -5.76 -8.65 8.05
N ARG A 121 -5.73 -9.79 7.35
CA ARG A 121 -6.72 -10.87 7.47
C ARG A 121 -6.63 -11.67 8.77
N THR A 122 -5.44 -11.83 9.35
CA THR A 122 -5.12 -13.00 10.20
C THR A 122 -5.83 -13.06 11.56
N HIS A 123 -6.61 -12.05 11.96
CA HIS A 123 -7.29 -12.03 13.26
C HIS A 123 -8.76 -11.54 13.25
N GLY A 124 -9.39 -11.44 12.07
CA GLY A 124 -10.82 -11.11 11.98
C GLY A 124 -11.21 -9.68 12.38
N LEU A 125 -10.25 -8.82 12.75
CA LEU A 125 -10.48 -7.42 13.11
C LEU A 125 -10.66 -6.50 11.89
N CYS A 126 -10.16 -6.91 10.73
CA CYS A 126 -10.27 -6.16 9.48
C CYS A 126 -11.60 -6.49 8.77
N ASN A 127 -12.44 -5.48 8.54
CA ASN A 127 -13.64 -5.63 7.71
C ASN A 127 -13.33 -5.40 6.24
N PHE A 128 -12.53 -4.38 5.92
CA PHE A 128 -12.08 -4.11 4.57
C PHE A 128 -10.64 -3.62 4.50
N ILE A 129 -10.01 -3.89 3.36
CA ILE A 129 -8.70 -3.37 2.97
C ILE A 129 -8.94 -2.38 1.84
N HIS A 130 -8.39 -1.18 1.98
CA HIS A 130 -8.54 -0.10 1.01
C HIS A 130 -7.22 0.07 0.25
N ALA A 131 -7.30 0.11 -1.08
CA ALA A 131 -6.12 0.36 -1.90
C ALA A 131 -6.41 1.38 -2.99
N CYS A 132 -5.46 2.28 -3.21
CA CYS A 132 -5.47 3.23 -4.31
C CYS A 132 -4.07 3.81 -4.52
N GLY A 133 -3.93 4.69 -5.50
CA GLY A 133 -2.63 5.23 -5.83
C GLY A 133 -2.67 6.46 -6.71
N GLN A 134 -1.50 7.05 -6.94
CA GLN A 134 -1.33 8.16 -7.86
C GLN A 134 0.03 8.14 -8.52
N TYR A 135 0.02 8.38 -9.82
CA TYR A 135 1.19 8.57 -10.67
C TYR A 135 1.40 10.06 -10.97
N PHE A 136 2.64 10.53 -10.84
CA PHE A 136 3.02 11.93 -11.06
C PHE A 136 4.00 12.07 -12.24
N PRO A 137 3.56 11.98 -13.51
CA PRO A 137 4.43 11.93 -14.71
C PRO A 137 5.29 13.18 -14.94
N LYS A 138 4.97 14.29 -14.27
CA LYS A 138 5.68 15.58 -14.42
C LYS A 138 6.75 15.83 -13.36
N LYS A 139 6.85 14.98 -12.33
CA LYS A 139 7.93 15.05 -11.34
C LYS A 139 9.14 14.28 -11.87
N GLU A 140 10.34 14.64 -11.40
CA GLU A 140 11.63 14.11 -11.88
C GLU A 140 11.70 12.57 -11.92
N GLU A 141 11.31 11.90 -10.83
CA GLU A 141 11.29 10.43 -10.71
C GLU A 141 10.01 9.78 -11.26
N LYS A 142 9.10 10.59 -11.82
CA LYS A 142 7.76 10.16 -12.21
C LYS A 142 7.11 9.22 -11.16
N PRO A 143 7.05 9.60 -9.87
CA PRO A 143 6.75 8.66 -8.80
C PRO A 143 5.32 8.13 -8.94
N LEU A 144 5.18 6.82 -8.77
CA LEU A 144 3.90 6.14 -8.60
C LEU A 144 3.79 5.67 -7.16
N ASN A 145 2.77 6.14 -6.46
CA ASN A 145 2.48 5.72 -5.09
C ASN A 145 1.29 4.75 -5.11
N ILE A 146 1.42 3.61 -4.46
CA ILE A 146 0.31 2.73 -4.08
C ILE A 146 0.22 2.72 -2.57
N THR A 147 -0.96 2.99 -2.04
CA THR A 147 -1.23 2.93 -0.61
C THR A 147 -2.28 1.85 -0.34
N ILE A 148 -1.96 0.97 0.59
CA ILE A 148 -2.83 -0.11 1.10
C ILE A 148 -3.06 0.17 2.58
N VAL A 149 -4.32 0.16 3.00
CA VAL A 149 -4.72 0.50 4.36
C VAL A 149 -5.72 -0.50 4.89
N ASP A 150 -5.53 -0.92 6.13
CA ASP A 150 -6.43 -1.83 6.84
C ASP A 150 -6.60 -1.42 8.31
N THR A 151 -7.66 -1.93 8.93
CA THR A 151 -7.89 -1.83 10.39
C THR A 151 -7.70 -3.17 11.10
N GLY A 152 -6.81 -4.01 10.57
CA GLY A 152 -6.45 -5.29 11.16
C GLY A 152 -5.51 -5.13 12.35
N ARG A 153 -4.92 -6.26 12.74
CA ARG A 153 -3.94 -6.30 13.83
C ARG A 153 -2.67 -5.55 13.41
N ASN A 154 -2.25 -4.60 14.24
CA ASN A 154 -1.14 -3.72 13.90
C ASN A 154 0.23 -4.40 14.12
N PHE A 155 1.31 -3.78 13.62
CA PHE A 155 2.67 -4.32 13.74
C PHE A 155 3.11 -4.52 15.19
N GLN A 156 2.80 -3.57 16.06
CA GLN A 156 3.15 -3.63 17.47
C GLN A 156 2.49 -4.84 18.16
N GLU A 157 1.19 -5.05 17.95
CA GLU A 157 0.45 -6.19 18.50
C GLU A 157 0.97 -7.54 17.98
N ASN A 158 1.32 -7.61 16.70
CA ASN A 158 1.89 -8.80 16.08
C ASN A 158 3.27 -9.15 16.66
N VAL A 159 4.17 -8.16 16.69
CA VAL A 159 5.55 -8.33 17.16
C VAL A 159 5.59 -8.58 18.66
N ASN A 160 4.83 -7.85 19.46
CA ASN A 160 4.78 -8.06 20.91
C ASN A 160 4.31 -9.47 21.26
N SER A 161 3.29 -9.96 20.54
CA SER A 161 2.76 -11.31 20.73
C SER A 161 3.73 -12.40 20.29
N PHE A 162 4.55 -12.15 19.27
CA PHE A 162 5.58 -13.08 18.82
C PHE A 162 6.78 -13.10 19.78
N LEU A 163 7.34 -11.93 20.10
CA LEU A 163 8.51 -11.78 20.98
C LEU A 163 8.21 -11.96 22.47
N LYS A 164 6.93 -12.02 22.86
CA LYS A 164 6.45 -12.13 24.25
C LYS A 164 6.97 -11.00 25.15
N ARG A 165 7.10 -9.80 24.60
CA ARG A 165 7.50 -8.57 25.31
C ARG A 165 6.91 -7.35 24.63
N GLU A 166 6.84 -6.23 25.33
CA GLU A 166 6.44 -4.95 24.75
C GLU A 166 7.59 -4.32 23.98
N VAL A 167 7.26 -3.79 22.81
CA VAL A 167 8.15 -3.06 21.90
C VAL A 167 7.41 -1.80 21.43
N ASP A 168 8.14 -0.71 21.23
CA ASP A 168 7.56 0.52 20.68
C ASP A 168 7.06 0.29 19.25
N ALA A 169 5.98 0.97 18.84
CA ALA A 169 5.37 0.71 17.54
C ALA A 169 6.33 0.91 16.36
N HIS A 170 7.13 1.98 16.37
CA HIS A 170 8.13 2.21 15.32
C HIS A 170 9.27 1.18 15.33
N GLU A 171 9.62 0.60 16.49
CA GLU A 171 10.58 -0.49 16.61
C GLU A 171 9.99 -1.83 16.15
N ALA A 172 8.71 -2.07 16.40
CA ALA A 172 8.00 -3.25 15.89
C ALA A 172 7.94 -3.23 14.36
N ILE A 173 7.70 -2.06 13.76
CA ILE A 173 7.78 -1.91 12.30
C ILE A 173 9.20 -2.18 11.81
N GLU A 174 10.22 -1.55 12.42
CA GLU A 174 11.63 -1.80 12.07
C GLU A 174 11.98 -3.29 12.12
N TRP A 175 11.60 -3.98 13.21
CA TRP A 175 11.85 -5.41 13.37
C TRP A 175 11.21 -6.23 12.25
N ALA A 176 9.97 -5.91 11.88
CA ALA A 176 9.26 -6.62 10.82
C ALA A 176 9.80 -6.32 9.41
N MET A 177 10.46 -5.18 9.21
CA MET A 177 11.10 -4.82 7.94
C MET A 177 12.51 -5.43 7.78
N GLN A 178 13.06 -6.08 8.81
CA GLN A 178 14.34 -6.78 8.72
C GLN A 178 14.21 -8.14 8.04
N GLN A 179 15.21 -8.46 7.20
CA GLN A 179 15.24 -9.70 6.44
C GLN A 179 15.12 -10.94 7.34
N GLY A 180 14.24 -11.86 6.94
CA GLY A 180 14.03 -13.13 7.64
C GLY A 180 13.16 -13.06 8.89
N ASN A 181 12.72 -11.87 9.33
CA ASN A 181 11.77 -11.77 10.43
C ASN A 181 10.33 -12.05 9.95
N THR A 182 9.60 -12.81 10.75
CA THR A 182 8.19 -13.14 10.54
C THR A 182 7.51 -13.37 11.88
N THR A 183 6.23 -13.04 11.96
CA THR A 183 5.38 -13.44 13.09
C THR A 183 4.54 -14.69 12.78
N LYS A 184 4.60 -15.21 11.54
CA LYS A 184 3.87 -16.43 11.13
C LYS A 184 4.61 -17.68 11.65
N THR A 185 3.90 -18.54 12.37
CA THR A 185 4.42 -19.82 12.91
C THR A 185 3.83 -21.01 12.14
N GLY A 186 4.64 -21.97 11.69
CA GLY A 186 4.21 -23.22 11.03
C GLY A 186 4.98 -23.56 9.73
N ASP A 187 4.56 -24.61 9.01
CA ASP A 187 5.19 -25.11 7.75
C ASP A 187 4.96 -24.21 6.51
N TYR A 188 4.34 -23.05 6.67
CA TYR A 188 4.26 -22.05 5.62
C TYR A 188 5.58 -21.27 5.63
N PRO A 189 6.37 -21.25 4.55
CA PRO A 189 7.61 -20.47 4.48
C PRO A 189 7.28 -18.98 4.60
N GLY A 190 7.19 -18.50 5.84
CA GLY A 190 6.98 -17.13 6.20
C GLY A 190 8.33 -16.51 6.51
N GLY A 191 8.90 -15.79 5.56
CA GLY A 191 9.46 -14.48 5.86
C GLY A 191 8.37 -13.50 5.43
N LEU A 192 8.27 -12.30 5.99
CA LEU A 192 7.28 -11.31 5.55
C LEU A 192 7.28 -11.03 4.04
N GLY A 193 8.31 -11.50 3.30
CA GLY A 193 8.44 -11.46 1.86
C GLY A 193 8.50 -10.05 1.28
N LEU A 194 8.25 -9.06 2.12
CA LEU A 194 8.64 -7.67 2.01
C LEU A 194 10.10 -7.54 1.58
N ASP A 195 10.97 -8.48 1.93
CA ASP A 195 12.38 -8.50 1.51
C ASP A 195 12.56 -8.32 0.00
N LEU A 196 11.76 -9.00 -0.84
CA LEU A 196 11.94 -8.89 -2.29
C LEU A 196 11.37 -7.58 -2.84
N ILE A 197 10.16 -7.19 -2.42
CA ILE A 197 9.58 -5.91 -2.86
C ILE A 197 10.38 -4.73 -2.31
N PHE A 198 10.96 -4.87 -1.12
CA PHE A 198 11.89 -3.92 -0.54
C PHE A 198 13.16 -3.83 -1.37
N GLN A 199 13.82 -4.96 -1.68
CA GLN A 199 14.97 -4.98 -2.59
C GLN A 199 14.65 -4.34 -3.94
N PHE A 200 13.49 -4.65 -4.54
CA PHE A 200 13.05 -4.01 -5.78
C PHE A 200 12.95 -2.50 -5.62
N ILE A 201 12.28 -2.01 -4.57
CA ILE A 201 12.15 -0.58 -4.27
C ILE A 201 13.52 0.05 -3.99
N GLN A 202 14.45 -0.67 -3.36
CA GLN A 202 15.81 -0.20 -3.13
C GLN A 202 16.56 0.01 -4.44
N HIS A 203 16.54 -0.98 -5.34
CA HIS A 203 17.20 -0.87 -6.64
C HIS A 203 16.53 0.17 -7.55
N ASN A 204 15.20 0.23 -7.53
CA ASN A 204 14.41 1.21 -8.27
C ASN A 204 14.51 2.63 -7.68
N LYS A 205 15.21 2.84 -6.55
CA LYS A 205 15.34 4.14 -5.87
C LYS A 205 13.99 4.71 -5.42
N GLY A 206 13.04 3.84 -5.11
CA GLY A 206 11.74 4.19 -4.59
C GLY A 206 11.77 4.48 -3.07
N LYS A 207 10.61 4.36 -2.44
CA LYS A 207 10.41 4.63 -1.01
C LYS A 207 9.34 3.71 -0.43
N ILE A 208 9.51 3.29 0.81
CA ILE A 208 8.48 2.62 1.61
C ILE A 208 8.15 3.49 2.81
N GLN A 209 6.87 3.64 3.11
CA GLN A 209 6.40 4.27 4.34
C GLN A 209 5.34 3.37 4.99
N ILE A 210 5.50 3.10 6.27
CA ILE A 210 4.56 2.33 7.08
C ILE A 210 4.15 3.18 8.28
N ILE A 211 2.85 3.28 8.51
CA ILE A 211 2.28 3.78 9.77
C ILE A 211 1.45 2.65 10.37
N SER A 212 1.69 2.32 11.64
CA SER A 212 0.94 1.29 12.33
C SER A 212 0.94 1.55 13.83
N ALA A 213 -0.22 1.47 14.49
CA ALA A 213 -0.42 2.03 15.82
C ALA A 213 -0.03 3.52 15.83
N ASP A 214 0.81 3.96 16.76
CA ASP A 214 1.43 5.28 16.78
C ASP A 214 2.83 5.30 16.15
N GLY A 215 3.29 4.21 15.53
CA GLY A 215 4.60 4.13 14.90
C GLY A 215 4.62 4.67 13.47
N PHE A 216 5.65 5.44 13.13
CA PHE A 216 6.02 5.79 11.76
C PHE A 216 7.38 5.21 11.41
N TRP A 217 7.49 4.64 10.21
CA TRP A 217 8.72 4.15 9.63
C TRP A 217 8.76 4.48 8.14
N GLU A 218 9.87 5.05 7.68
CA GLU A 218 10.14 5.31 6.26
C GLU A 218 11.54 4.80 5.92
N TRP A 219 11.63 4.10 4.79
CA TRP A 219 12.90 3.89 4.11
C TRP A 219 12.92 4.65 2.79
N HIS A 220 14.00 5.41 2.57
CA HIS A 220 14.22 6.14 1.32
C HIS A 220 15.72 6.28 1.05
N ARG A 221 16.19 5.73 -0.07
CA ARG A 221 17.58 5.89 -0.56
C ARG A 221 18.67 5.59 0.49
N GLY A 222 18.51 4.47 1.19
CA GLY A 222 19.47 3.99 2.19
C GLY A 222 19.34 4.66 3.56
N VAL A 223 18.40 5.59 3.73
CA VAL A 223 18.11 6.22 5.01
C VAL A 223 16.79 5.69 5.56
N THR A 224 16.85 5.21 6.80
CA THR A 224 15.67 4.84 7.58
C THR A 224 15.34 5.97 8.55
N THR A 225 14.11 6.48 8.49
CA THR A 225 13.56 7.46 9.44
C THR A 225 12.43 6.81 10.21
N LYS A 226 12.44 6.93 11.53
CA LYS A 226 11.40 6.35 12.39
C LYS A 226 11.14 7.22 13.61
N ASN A 227 9.87 7.29 14.02
CA ASN A 227 9.44 8.01 15.22
C ASN A 227 8.03 7.57 15.62
N ASN A 228 7.60 7.94 16.83
CA ASN A 228 6.18 7.86 17.20
C ASN A 228 5.45 9.12 16.70
N LEU A 229 4.21 8.93 16.29
CA LEU A 229 3.24 9.96 15.94
C LEU A 229 2.42 10.33 17.16
N ASN A 230 1.81 11.51 17.14
CA ASN A 230 0.99 11.99 18.26
C ASN A 230 -0.35 11.26 18.39
N TYR A 231 -0.76 10.53 17.35
CA TYR A 231 -2.07 9.90 17.28
C TYR A 231 -1.93 8.45 16.80
N TYR A 232 -2.69 7.59 17.48
CA TYR A 232 -2.78 6.17 17.18
C TYR A 232 -3.66 5.93 15.95
N PHE A 233 -3.19 5.08 15.04
CA PHE A 233 -3.96 4.54 13.92
C PHE A 233 -4.28 3.05 14.19
N PRO A 234 -5.56 2.64 14.22
CA PRO A 234 -5.98 1.28 14.56
C PRO A 234 -5.81 0.29 13.39
N GLY A 235 -4.57 0.09 12.93
CA GLY A 235 -4.26 -0.83 11.84
C GLY A 235 -2.92 -0.53 11.18
N THR A 236 -2.86 -0.67 9.86
CA THR A 236 -1.65 -0.38 9.07
C THR A 236 -1.97 0.49 7.86
N ILE A 237 -1.11 1.48 7.60
CA ILE A 237 -1.03 2.22 6.35
C ILE A 237 0.32 1.87 5.73
N ALA A 238 0.32 1.19 4.59
CA ALA A 238 1.52 0.89 3.83
C ALA A 238 1.51 1.67 2.51
N ASN A 239 2.47 2.57 2.32
CA ASN A 239 2.69 3.29 1.08
C ASN A 239 3.98 2.83 0.40
N LEU A 240 3.84 2.36 -0.84
CA LEU A 240 4.94 1.95 -1.70
C LEU A 240 5.07 2.96 -2.84
N ARG A 241 6.23 3.61 -2.94
CA ARG A 241 6.57 4.52 -4.03
C ARG A 241 7.59 3.87 -4.95
N PHE A 242 7.27 3.86 -6.23
CA PHE A 242 8.13 3.41 -7.33
C PHE A 242 8.58 4.60 -8.17
N ASN A 243 9.81 4.56 -8.65
CA ASN A 243 10.37 5.48 -9.63
C ASN A 243 10.07 4.93 -11.03
N LEU A 244 9.22 5.61 -11.79
CA LEU A 244 8.88 5.22 -13.17
C LEU A 244 9.75 5.96 -14.19
N ASN A 245 10.73 6.74 -13.72
CA ASN A 245 11.81 7.25 -14.54
C ASN A 245 13.05 6.34 -14.37
N ASP A 246 12.88 5.07 -14.71
CA ASP A 246 13.88 4.02 -14.57
C ASP A 246 13.88 3.13 -15.82
N ASP A 247 14.97 3.18 -16.57
CA ASP A 247 15.16 2.44 -17.82
C ASP A 247 15.79 1.05 -17.59
N SER A 248 15.96 0.63 -16.34
CA SER A 248 16.53 -0.67 -15.98
C SER A 248 15.55 -1.81 -16.26
N HIS A 249 16.11 -3.01 -16.48
CA HIS A 249 15.35 -4.27 -16.47
C HIS A 249 15.67 -5.07 -15.22
N TYR A 250 14.64 -5.59 -14.55
CA TYR A 250 14.76 -6.35 -13.31
C TYR A 250 14.39 -7.82 -13.49
N SER A 251 15.24 -8.72 -13.00
CA SER A 251 14.96 -10.15 -12.93
C SER A 251 15.51 -10.72 -11.62
N LEU A 252 15.03 -11.90 -11.23
CA LEU A 252 15.61 -12.62 -10.10
C LEU A 252 17.00 -13.15 -10.49
N SER A 253 17.93 -13.20 -9.53
CA SER A 253 19.26 -13.79 -9.74
C SER A 253 19.18 -15.26 -10.17
N SER A 254 18.18 -16.00 -9.69
CA SER A 254 17.91 -17.39 -10.10
C SER A 254 17.57 -17.51 -11.59
N GLU A 255 16.96 -16.50 -12.21
CA GLU A 255 16.61 -16.53 -13.63
C GLU A 255 17.83 -16.37 -14.55
N VAL A 256 18.88 -15.72 -14.05
CA VAL A 256 20.13 -15.52 -14.81
C VAL A 256 20.97 -16.80 -14.78
N ASN A 257 21.05 -17.46 -13.62
CA ASN A 257 21.80 -18.70 -13.44
C ASN A 257 21.26 -19.86 -14.28
N ASP A 258 19.94 -19.90 -14.54
CA ASP A 258 19.35 -20.93 -15.40
C ASP A 258 19.72 -20.74 -16.88
N LEU A 259 20.02 -19.51 -17.32
CA LEU A 259 20.45 -19.24 -18.70
C LEU A 259 21.93 -19.57 -18.95
N GLU A 260 22.79 -19.36 -17.95
CA GLU A 260 24.23 -19.70 -18.05
C GLU A 260 24.48 -21.21 -18.01
N ASN A 261 23.59 -22.01 -17.43
CA ASN A 261 23.69 -23.48 -17.41
C ASN A 261 23.17 -24.17 -18.69
N ILE A 262 22.70 -23.39 -19.69
CA ILE A 262 22.20 -23.89 -20.98
C ILE A 262 23.26 -23.73 -22.09
N PHE A 263 24.42 -23.12 -21.79
CA PHE A 263 25.53 -22.93 -22.73
C PHE A 263 26.81 -23.65 -22.29
#